data_AF-A0A7X9HZQ0-F1
#
_entry.id   AF-A0A7X9HZQ0-F1
#
_cell.length_a   1.000
_cell.length_b   1.000
_cell.length_c   1.000
_cell.angle_alpha   90.00
_cell.angle_beta   90.00
_cell.angle_gamma   90.00
#
_symmetry.space_group_name_H-M   'P 1'
#
loop_
_entity.id
_entity.type
_entity.pdbx_description
1 polymer ?
#
loop_
_entity_poly.entity_id
_entity_poly.type
_entity_poly.pdbx_seq_one_letter_code
_entity_poly.pdbx_strand_id
1 'polypeptide(L)'
;MPENNSEVYSFPQETLETGGISSTVPLSIYHAPFSLMHIQRQETLDSIPIDFGNTAPYFIPETKEVGSEMAMIEFNKNVEKLPEEKKEIIRNEFEKVCHKDRFFGEYFPQTYSKSPEEINGAKVEPGTTYDPLKYITNLLLKRSIENNSKKQEIVLHPDVLYFASNGQKQNLPAVLEYLNNITKTLDQKIFFENMSFTNLHFQKAFEMLESPLEIYDMVKEYSQIGVVADLEHIEKSSNNIEDIMNIPNDRLIIHARENYNRKYPDLYLNCIKYAIPWIVE
;
A
#
# COMPACT_ATOMS: atom_id res chain seq x y z
N MET A 1 28.38 22.55 13.46
CA MET A 1 26.92 22.36 13.56
C MET A 1 26.57 21.35 12.49
N PRO A 2 25.96 20.19 12.78
CA PRO A 2 25.45 19.34 11.72
C PRO A 2 24.16 19.98 11.19
N GLU A 3 24.13 20.24 9.88
CA GLU A 3 22.96 20.76 9.19
C GLU A 3 21.82 19.73 9.19
N ASN A 4 20.60 20.27 9.27
CA ASN A 4 19.32 19.59 9.38
C ASN A 4 19.03 18.79 8.09
N ASN A 5 19.28 17.48 8.08
CA ASN A 5 19.13 16.66 6.87
C ASN A 5 18.04 15.58 7.03
N SER A 6 16.82 16.02 7.38
CA SER A 6 15.60 15.25 7.13
C SER A 6 15.06 15.63 5.75
N GLU A 7 14.73 14.62 4.95
CA GLU A 7 14.23 14.80 3.59
C GLU A 7 12.79 14.31 3.51
N VAL A 8 11.87 15.24 3.27
CA VAL A 8 10.45 14.97 3.00
C VAL A 8 10.20 15.29 1.54
N TYR A 9 9.85 14.27 0.76
CA TYR A 9 9.54 14.43 -0.66
C TYR A 9 8.14 13.92 -0.94
N SER A 10 7.39 14.68 -1.74
CA SER A 10 6.26 14.12 -2.47
C SER A 10 6.79 13.39 -3.70
N PHE A 11 6.41 12.13 -3.87
CA PHE A 11 6.72 11.39 -5.09
C PHE A 11 6.12 12.14 -6.29
N PRO A 12 6.83 12.30 -7.42
CA PRO A 12 6.21 12.80 -8.63
C PRO A 12 5.18 11.77 -9.10
N GLN A 13 3.92 12.05 -8.79
CA GLN A 13 2.78 11.23 -9.16
C GLN A 13 2.06 11.89 -10.32
N GLU A 14 2.55 11.68 -11.54
CA GLU A 14 1.67 11.82 -12.70
C GLU A 14 0.86 10.52 -12.82
N THR A 15 -0.42 10.57 -12.44
CA THR A 15 -1.51 10.49 -13.42
C THR A 15 -2.88 10.72 -12.75
N LEU A 16 -3.72 11.45 -13.48
CA LEU A 16 -5.12 11.76 -13.16
C LEU A 16 -5.99 10.50 -13.30
N GLU A 17 -6.44 9.93 -12.18
CA GLU A 17 -7.63 9.07 -12.17
C GLU A 17 -8.90 9.95 -12.10
N THR A 18 -9.27 10.57 -13.21
CA THR A 18 -10.62 11.15 -13.36
C THR A 18 -11.19 10.80 -14.71
N GLY A 19 -12.19 9.92 -14.74
CA GLY A 19 -13.04 9.71 -15.91
C GLY A 19 -13.43 8.27 -16.09
N GLY A 20 -14.69 7.96 -15.78
CA GLY A 20 -15.18 6.59 -15.77
C GLY A 20 -15.22 5.94 -17.14
N ILE A 21 -14.66 4.75 -17.23
CA ILE A 21 -15.12 3.71 -18.15
C ILE A 21 -15.30 2.44 -17.31
N SER A 22 -16.57 2.04 -17.17
CA SER A 22 -16.99 0.79 -16.55
C SER A 22 -16.42 -0.38 -17.35
N SER A 23 -15.28 -0.93 -16.93
CA SER A 23 -14.84 -2.22 -17.43
C SER A 23 -15.85 -3.28 -17.00
N THR A 24 -16.19 -4.19 -17.92
CA THR A 24 -17.26 -5.20 -17.80
C THR A 24 -16.88 -6.40 -16.93
N VAL A 25 -15.80 -6.30 -16.17
CA VAL A 25 -15.43 -7.26 -15.13
C VAL A 25 -16.11 -6.79 -13.83
N PRO A 26 -16.70 -7.65 -12.98
CA PRO A 26 -17.34 -7.25 -11.72
C PRO A 26 -16.32 -6.81 -10.64
N LEU A 27 -15.26 -6.14 -11.06
CA LEU A 27 -14.11 -5.75 -10.30
C LEU A 27 -14.16 -4.25 -10.03
N SER A 28 -14.15 -3.86 -8.76
CA SER A 28 -13.95 -2.47 -8.37
C SER A 28 -12.54 -2.34 -7.83
N ILE A 29 -11.61 -1.87 -8.66
CA ILE A 29 -10.26 -1.53 -8.20
C ILE A 29 -10.34 -0.19 -7.48
N TYR A 30 -9.84 -0.14 -6.25
CA TYR A 30 -9.74 1.08 -5.48
C TYR A 30 -8.29 1.33 -5.15
N HIS A 31 -7.76 2.44 -5.64
CA HIS A 31 -6.45 2.92 -5.28
C HIS A 31 -6.51 3.58 -3.89
N ALA A 32 -5.84 3.00 -2.91
CA ALA A 32 -5.78 3.60 -1.59
C ALA A 32 -4.91 4.87 -1.60
N PRO A 33 -5.16 5.79 -0.66
CA PRO A 33 -4.35 6.97 -0.43
C PRO A 33 -2.87 6.65 -0.22
N PHE A 34 -1.98 7.49 -0.75
CA PHE A 34 -0.53 7.37 -0.56
C PHE A 34 -0.07 8.10 0.71
N SER A 35 1.15 7.84 1.18
CA SER A 35 1.77 8.60 2.28
C SER A 35 3.07 9.27 1.87
N LEU A 36 3.38 10.41 2.50
CA LEU A 36 4.68 11.03 2.38
C LEU A 36 5.70 10.18 3.15
N MET A 37 6.69 9.60 2.45
CA MET A 37 7.74 8.87 3.14
C MET A 37 8.80 9.84 3.66
N HIS A 38 9.06 9.78 4.95
CA HIS A 38 10.15 10.49 5.62
C HIS A 38 11.26 9.48 5.92
N ILE A 39 12.44 9.69 5.34
CA ILE A 39 13.65 8.95 5.66
C ILE A 39 14.76 9.89 6.17
N GLN A 40 15.56 9.40 7.09
CA GLN A 40 16.73 10.08 7.63
C GLN A 40 18.00 9.36 7.18
N ARG A 41 19.06 10.11 6.85
CA ARG A 41 20.37 9.53 6.50
C ARG A 41 21.28 9.33 7.71
N GLN A 42 20.92 9.94 8.83
CA GLN A 42 21.66 9.86 10.09
C GLN A 42 20.75 9.27 11.15
N GLU A 43 21.31 8.35 11.93
CA GLU A 43 20.65 7.80 13.10
C GLU A 43 20.45 8.92 14.14
N THR A 44 19.22 9.03 14.63
CA THR A 44 18.87 9.82 15.82
C THR A 44 18.46 8.88 16.96
N LEU A 45 18.43 9.41 18.19
CA LEU A 45 18.10 8.63 19.39
C LEU A 45 16.77 7.86 19.28
N ASP A 46 15.81 8.48 18.58
CA ASP A 46 14.44 7.98 18.45
C ASP A 46 14.16 7.48 17.03
N SER A 47 15.19 7.12 16.27
CA SER A 47 15.04 6.52 14.95
C SER A 47 15.41 5.04 14.94
N ILE A 48 14.83 4.30 13.99
CA ILE A 48 15.18 2.90 13.74
C ILE A 48 15.70 2.74 12.31
N PRO A 49 16.63 1.80 12.04
CA PRO A 49 17.10 1.56 10.68
C PRO A 49 15.97 1.04 9.80
N ILE A 50 15.98 1.38 8.53
CA ILE A 50 15.18 0.70 7.51
C ILE A 50 15.88 -0.63 7.21
N ASP A 51 15.18 -1.74 7.40
CA ASP A 51 15.61 -3.08 6.98
C ASP A 51 14.57 -3.63 6.01
N PHE A 52 14.63 -3.15 4.78
CA PHE A 52 13.67 -3.46 3.71
C PHE A 52 14.40 -3.62 2.37
N GLY A 53 15.48 -4.41 2.37
CA GLY A 53 16.28 -4.68 1.16
C GLY A 53 17.07 -3.48 0.66
N ASN A 54 17.29 -2.46 1.49
CA ASN A 54 18.00 -1.23 1.14
C ASN A 54 19.49 -1.46 0.92
N THR A 55 20.05 -0.72 -0.04
CA THR A 55 21.48 -0.74 -0.38
C THR A 55 22.29 0.33 0.36
N ALA A 56 21.64 1.15 1.19
CA ALA A 56 22.27 2.18 2.00
C ALA A 56 21.56 2.35 3.36
N PRO A 57 22.29 2.77 4.42
CA PRO A 57 21.71 2.94 5.75
C PRO A 57 20.82 4.19 5.79
N TYR A 58 19.52 3.95 5.89
CA TYR A 58 18.50 4.96 6.13
C TYR A 58 17.76 4.64 7.42
N PHE A 59 17.15 5.65 8.02
CA PHE A 59 16.48 5.56 9.31
C PHE A 59 15.08 6.19 9.26
N ILE A 60 14.22 5.74 10.15
CA ILE A 60 12.83 6.16 10.27
C ILE A 60 12.68 6.83 11.63
N PRO A 61 12.26 8.10 11.70
CA PRO A 61 12.01 8.74 12.98
C PRO A 61 10.76 8.17 13.65
N GLU A 62 10.77 8.11 14.97
CA GLU A 62 9.57 7.88 15.77
C GLU A 62 8.56 9.02 15.57
N THR A 63 7.29 8.65 15.52
CA THR A 63 6.17 9.58 15.33
C THR A 63 5.06 9.31 16.32
N LYS A 64 4.23 10.33 16.54
CA LYS A 64 3.08 10.22 17.44
C LYS A 64 1.80 9.86 16.68
N GLU A 65 1.09 8.83 17.15
CA GLU A 65 -0.22 8.49 16.58
C GLU A 65 -1.23 9.64 16.73
N VAL A 66 -1.95 9.94 15.66
CA VAL A 66 -3.10 10.85 15.65
C VAL A 66 -4.35 10.13 15.13
N GLY A 67 -5.53 10.62 15.53
CA GLY A 67 -6.80 10.08 15.05
C GLY A 67 -7.19 8.69 15.59
N SER A 68 -6.44 8.14 16.55
CA SER A 68 -6.65 6.81 17.14
C SER A 68 -8.08 6.58 17.63
N GLU A 69 -8.62 7.51 18.42
CA GLU A 69 -9.99 7.42 18.97
C GLU A 69 -11.04 7.38 17.85
N MET A 70 -10.90 8.24 16.84
CA MET A 70 -11.83 8.27 15.72
C MET A 70 -11.77 6.99 14.89
N ALA A 71 -10.57 6.47 14.65
CA ALA A 71 -10.38 5.19 13.95
C ALA A 71 -11.03 4.02 14.72
N MET A 72 -10.97 4.03 16.05
CA MET A 72 -11.61 3.03 16.90
C MET A 72 -13.14 3.15 16.91
N ILE A 73 -13.69 4.36 16.91
CA ILE A 73 -15.14 4.60 16.77
C ILE A 73 -15.63 4.07 15.42
N GLU A 74 -14.90 4.39 14.35
CA GLU A 74 -15.24 3.91 13.00
C GLU A 74 -15.17 2.39 12.90
N PHE A 75 -14.11 1.78 13.46
CA PHE A 75 -13.93 0.33 13.50
C PHE A 75 -15.12 -0.35 14.18
N ASN A 76 -15.45 0.06 15.41
CA ASN A 76 -16.55 -0.52 16.16
C ASN A 76 -17.88 -0.36 15.41
N LYS A 77 -18.13 0.83 14.85
CA LYS A 77 -19.35 1.11 14.07
C LYS A 77 -19.47 0.22 12.83
N ASN A 78 -18.36 -0.05 12.14
CA ASN A 78 -18.37 -0.83 10.90
C ASN A 78 -18.40 -2.34 11.18
N VAL A 79 -17.65 -2.83 12.17
CA VAL A 79 -17.69 -4.23 12.58
C VAL A 79 -19.10 -4.64 12.99
N GLU A 80 -19.84 -3.81 13.73
CA GLU A 80 -21.20 -4.15 14.17
C GLU A 80 -22.21 -4.39 13.03
N LYS A 81 -21.89 -3.96 11.81
CA LYS A 81 -22.74 -4.17 10.63
C LYS A 81 -22.46 -5.50 9.92
N LEU A 82 -21.42 -6.22 10.31
CA LEU A 82 -21.08 -7.53 9.74
C LEU A 82 -21.96 -8.65 10.33
N PRO A 83 -22.06 -9.81 9.64
CA PRO A 83 -22.59 -11.03 10.25
C PRO A 83 -21.78 -11.45 11.49
N GLU A 84 -22.46 -12.02 12.50
CA GLU A 84 -21.87 -12.32 13.81
C GLU A 84 -20.60 -13.19 13.72
N GLU A 85 -20.62 -14.21 12.85
CA GLU A 85 -19.47 -15.08 12.59
C GLU A 85 -18.21 -14.32 12.12
N LYS A 86 -18.39 -13.23 11.37
CA LYS A 86 -17.27 -12.40 10.89
C LYS A 86 -16.84 -11.41 11.95
N LYS A 87 -17.77 -10.89 12.76
CA LYS A 87 -17.46 -9.88 13.80
C LYS A 87 -16.40 -10.38 14.77
N GLU A 88 -16.59 -11.59 15.30
CA GLU A 88 -15.69 -12.17 16.30
C GLU A 88 -14.29 -12.36 15.74
N ILE A 89 -14.17 -12.90 14.53
CA ILE A 89 -12.89 -13.10 13.85
C ILE A 89 -12.18 -11.76 13.64
N ILE A 90 -12.87 -10.75 13.08
CA ILE A 90 -12.27 -9.44 12.83
C ILE A 90 -11.82 -8.76 14.12
N ARG A 91 -12.63 -8.80 15.20
CA ARG A 91 -12.25 -8.23 16.49
C ARG A 91 -10.99 -8.90 17.06
N ASN A 92 -10.97 -10.23 17.06
CA ASN A 92 -9.84 -11.01 17.56
C ASN A 92 -8.55 -10.74 16.77
N GLU A 93 -8.62 -10.65 15.44
CA GLU A 93 -7.46 -10.31 14.62
C GLU A 93 -7.00 -8.87 14.88
N PHE A 94 -7.93 -7.91 14.97
CA PHE A 94 -7.62 -6.50 15.18
C PHE A 94 -6.93 -6.24 16.52
N GLU A 95 -7.39 -6.90 17.59
CA GLU A 95 -6.78 -6.81 18.92
C GLU A 95 -5.34 -7.33 18.95
N LYS A 96 -4.97 -8.32 18.11
CA LYS A 96 -3.58 -8.82 18.07
C LYS A 96 -2.56 -7.80 17.60
N VAL A 97 -2.96 -6.84 16.76
CA VAL A 97 -2.03 -5.93 16.06
C VAL A 97 -2.19 -4.46 16.43
N CYS A 98 -3.31 -4.06 17.05
CA CYS A 98 -3.58 -2.65 17.38
C CYS A 98 -3.00 -2.17 18.73
N HIS A 99 -2.10 -2.95 19.34
CA HIS A 99 -1.38 -2.58 20.54
C HIS A 99 0.07 -2.20 20.23
N LYS A 100 0.24 -1.19 19.37
CA LYS A 100 1.55 -0.59 19.14
C LYS A 100 1.77 0.56 20.10
N ASP A 101 2.81 0.44 20.91
CA ASP A 101 3.23 1.50 21.84
C ASP A 101 4.02 2.61 21.13
N ARG A 102 4.58 2.31 19.96
CA ARG A 102 5.47 3.19 19.20
C ARG A 102 5.19 3.10 17.71
N PHE A 103 5.26 4.25 17.05
CA PHE A 103 5.09 4.36 15.62
C PHE A 103 6.32 5.01 14.99
N PHE A 104 6.59 4.67 13.74
CA PHE A 104 7.74 5.18 13.03
C PHE A 104 7.32 5.63 11.63
N GLY A 105 7.76 6.84 11.28
CA GLY A 105 7.45 7.47 10.00
C GLY A 105 6.09 8.17 10.01
N GLU A 106 5.89 9.03 9.02
CA GLU A 106 4.73 9.92 8.91
C GLU A 106 3.70 9.33 7.92
N TYR A 107 3.00 8.27 8.31
CA TYR A 107 1.92 7.71 7.48
C TYR A 107 0.70 8.62 7.52
N PHE A 108 0.41 9.25 6.38
CA PHE A 108 -0.75 10.12 6.18
C PHE A 108 -1.44 9.74 4.88
N PRO A 109 -2.53 8.94 4.92
CA PRO A 109 -3.24 8.56 3.72
C PRO A 109 -3.86 9.81 3.04
N GLN A 110 -3.29 10.22 1.89
CA GLN A 110 -3.77 11.33 1.06
C GLN A 110 -4.45 10.85 -0.24
N THR A 111 -5.65 11.37 -0.54
CA THR A 111 -6.31 11.15 -1.84
C THR A 111 -5.83 12.20 -2.86
N TYR A 112 -5.73 11.86 -4.14
CA TYR A 112 -5.30 12.73 -5.25
C TYR A 112 -5.95 14.14 -5.27
N SER A 113 -7.20 14.28 -4.81
CA SER A 113 -7.91 15.57 -4.76
C SER A 113 -7.43 16.52 -3.65
N LYS A 114 -6.55 16.06 -2.75
CA LYS A 114 -6.00 16.84 -1.63
C LYS A 114 -4.49 16.99 -1.80
N SER A 115 -4.11 17.51 -2.98
CA SER A 115 -2.77 18.07 -3.22
C SER A 115 -2.39 19.03 -2.05
N PRO A 116 -1.11 19.16 -1.69
CA PRO A 116 -0.63 19.84 -0.47
C PRO A 116 -1.17 21.25 -0.20
N GLU A 117 -1.78 21.91 -1.19
CA GLU A 117 -2.37 23.24 -1.06
C GLU A 117 -3.70 23.27 -0.27
N GLU A 118 -4.42 22.15 -0.12
CA GLU A 118 -5.73 22.11 0.58
C GLU A 118 -5.76 21.27 1.87
N ILE A 119 -4.63 21.06 2.55
CA ILE A 119 -4.68 20.72 3.99
C ILE A 119 -4.78 22.03 4.76
N ASN A 120 -5.97 22.61 4.79
CA ASN A 120 -6.30 23.82 5.53
C ASN A 120 -5.86 23.70 7.01
N GLY A 121 -4.75 24.33 7.36
CA GLY A 121 -4.55 24.95 8.67
C GLY A 121 -3.77 24.20 9.74
N ALA A 122 -3.10 23.08 9.47
CA ALA A 122 -2.19 22.46 10.45
C ALA A 122 -0.73 22.63 10.03
N LYS A 123 0.01 23.53 10.70
CA LYS A 123 1.47 23.41 10.78
C LYS A 123 1.78 22.09 11.49
N VAL A 124 2.23 21.07 10.77
CA VAL A 124 2.67 19.81 11.37
C VAL A 124 4.08 20.02 11.91
N GLU A 125 4.16 20.30 13.21
CA GLU A 125 5.38 20.18 14.01
C GLU A 125 5.30 18.85 14.79
N PRO A 126 6.44 18.34 15.31
CA PRO A 126 7.07 17.02 15.04
C PRO A 126 6.18 15.84 14.61
N GLY A 127 6.78 14.95 13.81
CA GLY A 127 6.13 13.91 13.01
C GLY A 127 5.00 13.16 13.68
N THR A 128 3.82 13.27 13.09
CA THR A 128 2.62 12.54 13.50
C THR A 128 2.29 11.46 12.47
N THR A 129 1.45 10.49 12.82
CA THR A 129 1.09 9.40 11.90
C THR A 129 -0.29 8.85 12.20
N TYR A 130 -0.98 8.36 11.18
CA TYR A 130 -2.09 7.42 11.38
C TYR A 130 -1.53 6.00 11.52
N ASP A 131 -2.20 5.15 12.29
CA ASP A 131 -1.88 3.72 12.29
C ASP A 131 -2.33 3.11 10.94
N PRO A 132 -1.39 2.59 10.12
CA PRO A 132 -1.70 2.05 8.80
C PRO A 132 -2.63 0.83 8.87
N LEU A 133 -2.55 0.01 9.92
CA LEU A 133 -3.41 -1.16 10.08
C LEU A 133 -4.83 -0.75 10.45
N LYS A 134 -5.01 0.24 11.34
CA LYS A 134 -6.34 0.78 11.65
C LYS A 134 -6.97 1.41 10.42
N TYR A 135 -6.18 2.14 9.63
CA TYR A 135 -6.63 2.74 8.38
C TYR A 135 -7.10 1.68 7.37
N ILE A 136 -6.23 0.72 7.01
CA ILE A 136 -6.57 -0.34 6.04
C ILE A 136 -7.78 -1.13 6.51
N THR A 137 -7.84 -1.49 7.79
CA THR A 137 -8.96 -2.30 8.32
C THR A 137 -10.29 -1.57 8.18
N ASN A 138 -10.34 -0.29 8.54
CA ASN A 138 -11.55 0.52 8.37
C ASN A 138 -11.96 0.64 6.89
N LEU A 139 -10.98 0.80 5.99
CA LEU A 139 -11.23 0.80 4.55
C LEU A 139 -11.84 -0.52 4.08
N LEU A 140 -11.24 -1.66 4.42
CA LEU A 140 -11.72 -2.99 4.04
C LEU A 140 -13.15 -3.25 4.55
N LEU A 141 -13.40 -2.93 5.83
CA LEU A 141 -14.71 -3.06 6.46
C LEU A 141 -15.77 -2.24 5.73
N LYS A 142 -15.49 -0.95 5.52
CA LYS A 142 -16.39 -0.04 4.82
C LYS A 142 -16.72 -0.56 3.43
N ARG A 143 -15.71 -1.01 2.68
CA ARG A 143 -15.89 -1.56 1.33
C ARG A 143 -16.73 -2.83 1.30
N SER A 144 -16.50 -3.74 2.25
CA SER A 144 -17.25 -4.99 2.39
C SER A 144 -18.73 -4.73 2.67
N ILE A 145 -19.04 -3.71 3.47
CA ILE A 145 -20.41 -3.30 3.78
C ILE A 145 -21.08 -2.63 2.56
N GLU A 146 -20.39 -1.73 1.88
CA GLU A 146 -20.92 -1.00 0.72
C GLU A 146 -21.24 -1.91 -0.47
N ASN A 147 -20.51 -3.02 -0.65
CA ASN A 147 -20.65 -3.89 -1.82
C ASN A 147 -20.61 -5.38 -1.47
N ASN A 148 -21.39 -5.80 -0.46
CA ASN A 148 -21.42 -7.18 0.07
C ASN A 148 -21.75 -8.31 -0.95
N SER A 149 -22.18 -7.96 -2.17
CA SER A 149 -22.57 -8.89 -3.23
C SER A 149 -21.50 -9.07 -4.32
N LYS A 150 -20.37 -8.34 -4.23
CA LYS A 150 -19.29 -8.40 -5.21
C LYS A 150 -17.98 -8.75 -4.52
N LYS A 151 -17.18 -9.59 -5.17
CA LYS A 151 -15.76 -9.76 -4.80
C LYS A 151 -15.04 -8.44 -5.05
N GLN A 152 -14.23 -8.00 -4.10
CA GLN A 152 -13.50 -6.74 -4.19
C GLN A 152 -12.00 -6.98 -4.15
N GLU A 153 -11.29 -6.21 -4.96
CA GLU A 153 -9.84 -6.20 -5.04
C GLU A 153 -9.37 -4.78 -4.72
N ILE A 154 -8.59 -4.65 -3.66
CA ILE A 154 -8.17 -3.38 -3.11
C ILE A 154 -6.71 -3.18 -3.47
N VAL A 155 -6.40 -2.11 -4.19
CA VAL A 155 -5.03 -1.80 -4.59
C VAL A 155 -4.43 -0.79 -3.61
N LEU A 156 -3.29 -1.16 -3.02
CA LEU A 156 -2.54 -0.33 -2.09
C LEU A 156 -1.14 -0.09 -2.66
N HIS A 157 -0.48 1.01 -2.29
CA HIS A 157 0.96 1.10 -2.44
C HIS A 157 1.66 0.27 -1.35
N PRO A 158 2.84 -0.31 -1.62
CA PRO A 158 3.54 -1.19 -0.70
C PRO A 158 4.26 -0.43 0.43
N ASP A 159 4.36 0.90 0.34
CA ASP A 159 4.83 1.77 1.43
C ASP A 159 4.03 1.55 2.72
N VAL A 160 2.74 1.20 2.63
CA VAL A 160 1.91 0.87 3.79
C VAL A 160 2.43 -0.35 4.55
N LEU A 161 3.03 -1.34 3.87
CA LEU A 161 3.66 -2.50 4.52
C LEU A 161 4.91 -2.08 5.29
N TYR A 162 5.66 -1.14 4.74
CA TYR A 162 6.80 -0.54 5.41
C TYR A 162 6.35 0.16 6.71
N PHE A 163 5.37 1.05 6.68
CA PHE A 163 4.89 1.71 7.90
C PHE A 163 4.24 0.71 8.88
N ALA A 164 3.47 -0.26 8.37
CA ALA A 164 2.83 -1.27 9.21
C ALA A 164 3.84 -2.22 9.86
N SER A 165 5.00 -2.45 9.26
CA SER A 165 6.08 -3.25 9.84
C SER A 165 7.06 -2.41 10.67
N ASN A 166 6.83 -1.10 10.81
CA ASN A 166 7.79 -0.14 11.37
C ASN A 166 9.15 -0.23 10.64
N GLY A 167 9.13 -0.46 9.32
CA GLY A 167 10.29 -0.62 8.45
C GLY A 167 11.27 -1.74 8.82
N GLN A 168 10.79 -2.75 9.52
CA GLN A 168 11.55 -3.91 9.95
C GLN A 168 11.01 -5.17 9.26
N LYS A 169 11.81 -5.82 8.40
CA LYS A 169 11.41 -7.03 7.66
C LYS A 169 10.91 -8.15 8.57
N GLN A 170 11.48 -8.31 9.77
CA GLN A 170 11.04 -9.31 10.75
C GLN A 170 9.61 -9.12 11.25
N ASN A 171 9.04 -7.91 11.13
CA ASN A 171 7.66 -7.62 11.50
C ASN A 171 6.66 -7.87 10.35
N LEU A 172 7.14 -8.03 9.10
CA LEU A 172 6.26 -8.25 7.95
C LEU A 172 5.37 -9.48 8.07
N PRO A 173 5.84 -10.65 8.56
CA PRO A 173 4.98 -11.82 8.63
C PRO A 173 3.72 -11.59 9.46
N ALA A 174 3.84 -10.91 10.61
CA ALA A 174 2.70 -10.58 11.46
C ALA A 174 1.72 -9.62 10.76
N VAL A 175 2.24 -8.62 10.06
CA VAL A 175 1.44 -7.66 9.27
C VAL A 175 0.70 -8.37 8.14
N LEU A 176 1.40 -9.20 7.36
CA LEU A 176 0.84 -9.88 6.20
C LEU A 176 -0.15 -10.98 6.61
N GLU A 177 0.13 -11.72 7.69
CA GLU A 177 -0.81 -12.70 8.25
C GLU A 177 -2.11 -12.02 8.69
N TYR A 178 -2.00 -10.90 9.40
CA TYR A 178 -3.15 -10.09 9.79
C TYR A 178 -3.97 -9.65 8.58
N LEU A 179 -3.33 -9.01 7.59
CA LEU A 179 -4.02 -8.54 6.38
C LEU A 179 -4.67 -9.69 5.61
N ASN A 180 -4.00 -10.84 5.49
CA ASN A 180 -4.53 -12.03 4.84
C ASN A 180 -5.75 -12.60 5.58
N ASN A 181 -5.76 -12.60 6.91
CA ASN A 181 -6.88 -13.09 7.70
C ASN A 181 -8.10 -12.17 7.61
N ILE A 182 -7.88 -10.85 7.73
CA ILE A 182 -8.96 -9.86 7.60
C ILE A 182 -9.59 -9.93 6.21
N THR A 183 -8.79 -9.89 5.16
CA THR A 183 -9.26 -9.95 3.76
C THR A 183 -9.99 -11.25 3.46
N LYS A 184 -9.47 -12.40 3.92
CA LYS A 184 -10.14 -13.71 3.81
C LYS A 184 -11.50 -13.71 4.48
N THR A 185 -11.60 -13.14 5.68
CA THR A 185 -12.85 -13.06 6.45
C THR A 185 -13.88 -12.18 5.73
N LEU A 186 -13.42 -11.11 5.10
CA LEU A 186 -14.26 -10.16 4.37
C LEU A 186 -14.58 -10.58 2.92
N ASP A 187 -14.03 -11.71 2.43
CA ASP A 187 -14.09 -12.17 1.03
C ASP A 187 -13.57 -11.10 0.04
N GLN A 188 -12.43 -10.52 0.39
CA GLN A 188 -11.73 -9.49 -0.38
C GLN A 188 -10.30 -9.94 -0.68
N LYS A 189 -9.65 -9.31 -1.66
CA LYS A 189 -8.20 -9.42 -1.90
C LYS A 189 -7.53 -8.05 -1.82
N ILE A 190 -6.28 -8.02 -1.40
CA ILE A 190 -5.40 -6.85 -1.51
C ILE A 190 -4.39 -7.10 -2.62
N PHE A 191 -4.03 -6.07 -3.37
CA PHE A 191 -2.92 -6.09 -4.31
C PHE A 191 -2.02 -4.90 -4.04
N PHE A 192 -0.71 -5.10 -4.06
CA PHE A 192 0.27 -4.03 -3.88
C PHE A 192 0.81 -3.58 -5.24
N GLU A 193 0.60 -2.31 -5.61
CA GLU A 193 1.12 -1.75 -6.85
C GLU A 193 2.57 -1.28 -6.70
N ASN A 194 3.45 -1.75 -7.58
CA ASN A 194 4.83 -1.29 -7.57
C ASN A 194 4.91 0.23 -7.77
N MET A 195 5.88 0.86 -7.13
CA MET A 195 6.10 2.31 -7.22
C MET A 195 7.20 2.64 -8.23
N SER A 196 7.38 3.91 -8.55
CA SER A 196 8.61 4.40 -9.17
C SER A 196 9.13 5.61 -8.41
N PHE A 197 10.42 5.64 -8.14
CA PHE A 197 11.07 6.72 -7.40
C PHE A 197 11.97 7.50 -8.35
N THR A 198 11.89 8.83 -8.34
CA THR A 198 12.82 9.70 -9.08
C THR A 198 13.99 10.17 -8.23
N ASN A 199 13.83 10.13 -6.90
CA ASN A 199 14.86 10.52 -5.95
C ASN A 199 15.74 9.31 -5.62
N LEU A 200 17.05 9.45 -5.88
CA LEU A 200 18.06 8.40 -5.67
C LEU A 200 18.11 7.88 -4.23
N HIS A 201 17.77 8.70 -3.23
CA HIS A 201 17.77 8.26 -1.84
C HIS A 201 16.62 7.31 -1.54
N PHE A 202 15.44 7.59 -2.09
CA PHE A 202 14.28 6.71 -1.98
C PHE A 202 14.47 5.43 -2.80
N GLN A 203 15.01 5.55 -4.01
CA GLN A 203 15.42 4.37 -4.81
C GLN A 203 16.32 3.46 -3.97
N LYS A 204 17.36 3.99 -3.32
CA LYS A 204 18.26 3.18 -2.48
C LYS A 204 17.64 2.65 -1.19
N ALA A 205 16.66 3.36 -0.63
CA ALA A 205 15.98 2.98 0.62
C ALA A 205 14.88 1.94 0.40
N PHE A 206 14.26 1.94 -0.79
CA PHE A 206 13.03 1.22 -1.08
C PHE A 206 13.05 0.57 -2.47
N GLU A 207 14.23 0.22 -2.99
CA GLU A 207 14.44 -0.38 -4.32
C GLU A 207 13.44 -1.52 -4.60
N MET A 208 13.22 -2.35 -3.57
CA MET A 208 12.33 -3.51 -3.68
C MET A 208 10.85 -3.18 -3.89
N LEU A 209 10.44 -1.93 -3.64
CA LEU A 209 9.07 -1.46 -3.89
C LEU A 209 8.85 -1.07 -5.36
N GLU A 210 9.91 -0.98 -6.17
CA GLU A 210 9.81 -0.70 -7.62
C GLU A 210 9.63 -1.98 -8.47
N SER A 211 9.95 -3.14 -7.91
CA SER A 211 9.89 -4.44 -8.59
C SER A 211 8.64 -5.24 -8.21
N PRO A 212 7.70 -5.50 -9.14
CA PRO A 212 6.55 -6.36 -8.88
C PRO A 212 6.95 -7.78 -8.42
N LEU A 213 8.07 -8.31 -8.94
CA LEU A 213 8.53 -9.65 -8.57
C LEU A 213 9.01 -9.70 -7.12
N GLU A 214 9.75 -8.68 -6.67
CA GLU A 214 10.21 -8.61 -5.28
C GLU A 214 9.03 -8.38 -4.32
N ILE A 215 8.05 -7.57 -4.72
CA ILE A 215 6.80 -7.43 -3.97
C ILE A 215 6.07 -8.77 -3.89
N TYR A 216 5.96 -9.50 -5.00
CA TYR A 216 5.34 -10.82 -5.01
C TYR A 216 6.08 -11.80 -4.09
N ASP A 217 7.40 -11.82 -4.11
CA ASP A 217 8.20 -12.69 -3.23
C ASP A 217 7.98 -12.39 -1.75
N MET A 218 7.68 -11.14 -1.37
CA MET A 218 7.28 -10.80 0.00
C MET A 218 5.92 -11.41 0.39
N VAL A 219 4.97 -11.50 -0.56
CA VAL A 219 3.56 -11.79 -0.26
C VAL A 219 3.08 -13.17 -0.74
N LYS A 220 3.92 -13.96 -1.42
CA LYS A 220 3.52 -15.22 -2.08
C LYS A 220 2.88 -16.27 -1.18
N GLU A 221 3.21 -16.29 0.12
CA GLU A 221 2.63 -17.24 1.09
C GLU A 221 1.21 -16.85 1.53
N TYR A 222 0.73 -15.65 1.19
CA TYR A 222 -0.54 -15.10 1.71
C TYR A 222 -1.64 -15.08 0.64
N SER A 223 -2.46 -16.14 0.58
CA SER A 223 -3.46 -16.40 -0.48
C SER A 223 -4.45 -15.27 -0.86
N GLN A 224 -4.61 -14.23 -0.03
CA GLN A 224 -5.47 -13.07 -0.33
C GLN A 224 -4.71 -11.81 -0.78
N ILE A 225 -3.38 -11.86 -0.89
CA ILE A 225 -2.53 -10.69 -1.18
C ILE A 225 -1.77 -10.86 -2.49
N GLY A 226 -2.09 -10.11 -3.54
CA GLY A 226 -1.35 -10.11 -4.81
C GLY A 226 -0.49 -8.87 -5.04
N VAL A 227 -0.11 -8.67 -6.28
CA VAL A 227 0.68 -7.53 -6.76
C VAL A 227 0.04 -6.92 -8.00
N VAL A 228 0.12 -5.60 -8.13
CA VAL A 228 -0.15 -4.89 -9.38
C VAL A 228 1.18 -4.54 -10.02
N ALA A 229 1.34 -4.88 -11.29
CA ALA A 229 2.43 -4.40 -12.11
C ALA A 229 1.95 -3.21 -12.95
N ASP A 230 2.24 -1.99 -12.50
CA ASP A 230 2.12 -0.78 -13.29
C ASP A 230 3.31 -0.70 -14.27
N LEU A 231 3.00 -0.85 -15.55
CA LEU A 231 4.01 -0.91 -16.60
C LEU A 231 4.72 0.43 -16.81
N GLU A 232 4.06 1.55 -16.52
CA GLU A 232 4.68 2.88 -16.60
C GLU A 232 5.75 3.03 -15.51
N HIS A 233 5.47 2.54 -14.30
CA HIS A 233 6.44 2.54 -13.20
C HIS A 233 7.65 1.67 -13.53
N ILE A 234 7.42 0.48 -14.10
CA ILE A 234 8.50 -0.44 -14.49
C ILE A 234 9.41 0.19 -15.56
N GLU A 235 8.82 0.87 -16.55
CA GLU A 235 9.59 1.60 -17.56
C GLU A 235 10.46 2.71 -16.94
N LYS A 236 9.94 3.44 -15.94
CA LYS A 236 10.68 4.50 -15.23
C LYS A 236 11.81 3.95 -14.37
N SER A 237 11.58 2.82 -13.70
CA SER A 237 12.55 2.20 -12.78
C SER A 237 13.57 1.30 -13.50
N SER A 238 13.51 1.19 -14.84
CA SER A 238 14.40 0.34 -15.65
C SER A 238 14.35 -1.15 -15.27
N ASN A 239 13.25 -1.61 -14.64
CA ASN A 239 13.03 -3.01 -14.31
C ASN A 239 12.65 -3.81 -15.55
N ASN A 240 12.98 -5.11 -15.58
CA ASN A 240 12.64 -5.96 -16.71
C ASN A 240 11.16 -6.36 -16.66
N ILE A 241 10.38 -5.89 -17.63
CA ILE A 241 8.94 -6.17 -17.73
C ILE A 241 8.63 -7.66 -17.91
N GLU A 242 9.57 -8.44 -18.47
CA GLU A 242 9.39 -9.88 -18.68
C GLU A 242 9.33 -10.66 -17.35
N ASP A 243 9.92 -10.12 -16.28
CA ASP A 243 9.98 -10.77 -14.97
C ASP A 243 8.58 -10.95 -14.35
N ILE A 244 7.61 -10.13 -14.77
CA ILE A 244 6.20 -10.22 -14.36
C ILE A 244 5.59 -11.57 -14.76
N MET A 245 6.07 -12.19 -15.85
CA MET A 245 5.52 -13.48 -16.32
C MET A 245 5.77 -14.64 -15.33
N ASN A 246 6.64 -14.46 -14.34
CA ASN A 246 6.89 -15.44 -13.29
C ASN A 246 5.87 -15.38 -12.15
N ILE A 247 4.97 -14.38 -12.13
CA ILE A 247 3.98 -14.19 -11.08
C ILE A 247 2.69 -14.94 -11.48
N PRO A 248 2.11 -15.78 -10.59
CA PRO A 248 0.87 -16.48 -10.89
C PRO A 248 -0.27 -15.52 -11.23
N ASN A 249 -1.03 -15.85 -12.27
CA ASN A 249 -2.01 -14.92 -12.83
C ASN A 249 -3.17 -14.59 -11.87
N ASP A 250 -3.54 -15.47 -10.94
CA ASP A 250 -4.56 -15.22 -9.92
C ASP A 250 -4.09 -14.29 -8.78
N ARG A 251 -2.83 -13.85 -8.87
CA ARG A 251 -2.09 -13.02 -7.92
C ARG A 251 -1.57 -11.72 -8.56
N LEU A 252 -1.90 -11.48 -9.83
CA LEU A 252 -1.36 -10.40 -10.64
C LEU A 252 -2.48 -9.54 -11.24
N ILE A 253 -2.37 -8.23 -11.07
CA ILE A 253 -3.09 -7.22 -11.86
C ILE A 253 -2.06 -6.51 -12.75
N ILE A 254 -2.38 -6.28 -14.01
CA ILE A 254 -1.57 -5.40 -14.86
C ILE A 254 -2.27 -4.06 -14.96
N HIS A 255 -1.60 -3.00 -14.52
CA HIS A 255 -2.03 -1.63 -14.72
C HIS A 255 -1.33 -1.06 -15.94
N ALA A 256 -2.10 -0.75 -16.98
CA ALA A 256 -1.58 -0.32 -18.27
C ALA A 256 -2.31 0.90 -18.83
N ARG A 257 -1.55 1.78 -19.50
CA ARG A 257 -2.06 2.95 -20.24
C ARG A 257 -2.38 2.58 -21.69
N GLU A 258 -3.00 3.52 -22.42
CA GLU A 258 -3.27 3.36 -23.85
C GLU A 258 -2.01 2.97 -24.64
N ASN A 259 -2.16 2.09 -25.63
CA ASN A 259 -1.11 1.53 -26.51
C ASN A 259 -0.15 0.51 -25.87
N TYR A 260 -0.19 0.26 -24.56
CA TYR A 260 0.66 -0.77 -23.95
C TYR A 260 0.32 -2.18 -24.42
N ASN A 261 -0.93 -2.43 -24.83
CA ASN A 261 -1.33 -3.65 -25.52
C ASN A 261 -0.60 -3.90 -26.86
N ARG A 262 -0.14 -2.84 -27.54
CA ARG A 262 0.66 -2.94 -28.78
C ARG A 262 2.15 -3.07 -28.48
N LYS A 263 2.62 -2.41 -27.42
CA LYS A 263 4.03 -2.43 -27.00
C LYS A 263 4.41 -3.75 -26.34
N TYR A 264 3.51 -4.33 -25.55
CA TYR A 264 3.70 -5.56 -24.79
C TYR A 264 2.61 -6.60 -25.07
N PRO A 265 2.48 -7.07 -26.33
CA PRO A 265 1.36 -7.91 -26.75
C PRO A 265 1.31 -9.25 -26.02
N ASP A 266 2.45 -9.88 -25.76
CA ASP A 266 2.51 -11.19 -25.10
C ASP A 266 2.11 -11.12 -23.62
N LEU A 267 2.57 -10.09 -22.90
CA LEU A 267 2.18 -9.83 -21.52
C LEU A 267 0.66 -9.55 -21.43
N TYR A 268 0.16 -8.70 -22.33
CA TYR A 268 -1.25 -8.38 -22.41
C TYR A 268 -2.12 -9.60 -22.72
N LEU A 269 -1.69 -10.45 -23.65
CA LEU A 269 -2.37 -11.71 -23.99
C LEU A 269 -2.35 -12.72 -22.85
N ASN A 270 -1.23 -12.87 -22.15
CA ASN A 270 -1.14 -13.72 -20.95
C ASN A 270 -2.14 -13.25 -19.88
N CYS A 271 -2.25 -11.94 -19.69
CA CYS A 271 -3.10 -11.36 -18.65
C CYS A 271 -4.59 -11.35 -19.00
N ILE A 272 -5.00 -11.06 -20.23
CA ILE A 272 -6.41 -11.24 -20.64
C ILE A 272 -6.86 -12.69 -20.47
N LYS A 273 -5.96 -13.63 -20.70
CA LYS A 273 -6.29 -15.05 -20.69
C LYS A 273 -6.39 -15.63 -19.28
N TYR A 274 -5.69 -15.05 -18.30
CA TYR A 274 -5.50 -15.67 -16.98
C TYR A 274 -5.42 -14.72 -15.78
N ALA A 275 -5.15 -13.43 -15.98
CA ALA A 275 -5.01 -12.41 -14.93
C ALA A 275 -6.12 -11.37 -15.03
N ILE A 276 -6.05 -10.32 -14.21
CA ILE A 276 -7.08 -9.28 -14.13
C ILE A 276 -6.55 -8.02 -14.81
N PRO A 277 -7.02 -7.68 -16.03
CA PRO A 277 -6.55 -6.49 -16.73
C PRO A 277 -7.13 -5.22 -16.10
N TRP A 278 -6.26 -4.29 -15.73
CA TRP A 278 -6.62 -2.92 -15.37
C TRP A 278 -6.08 -1.97 -16.42
N ILE A 279 -6.92 -1.65 -17.40
CA ILE A 279 -6.60 -0.72 -18.47
C ILE A 279 -7.32 0.58 -18.17
N VAL A 280 -6.56 1.68 -18.11
CA VAL A 280 -7.12 3.02 -18.10
C VAL A 280 -7.17 3.47 -19.56
N GLU A 281 -8.38 3.48 -20.13
CA GLU A 281 -8.70 4.04 -21.45
C GLU A 281 -8.81 5.57 -21.39
#